data_AF-A0A3N1PGX4-F1
#
_entry.id   AF-A0A3N1PGX4-F1
#
_cell.length_a   1.000
_cell.length_b   1.000
_cell.length_c   1.000
_cell.angle_alpha   90.00
_cell.angle_beta   90.00
_cell.angle_gamma   90.00
#
_symmetry.space_group_name_H-M   'P 1'
#
loop_
_entity.id
_entity.type
_entity.pdbx_description
1 polymer ?
#
loop_
_entity_poly.entity_id
_entity_poly.type
_entity_poly.pdbx_seq_one_letter_code
_entity_poly.pdbx_strand_id
1 'polypeptide(L)' 'MSVPFVPPEETPPVEGCTSSAHPERADGGIWDHPMIWVSLILFGAVLGGLFFLFRIFGF' A
#
# COMPACT_ATOMS: atom_id res chain seq x y z
N MET A 1 -10.08 20.63 41.47
CA MET A 1 -11.15 21.21 40.64
C MET A 1 -11.37 20.28 39.47
N SER A 2 -12.56 19.68 39.35
CA SER A 2 -12.93 18.82 38.21
C SER A 2 -13.53 19.69 37.12
N VAL A 3 -13.06 19.54 35.88
CA VAL A 3 -13.63 20.22 34.71
C VAL A 3 -15.01 19.62 34.38
N PRO A 4 -16.01 20.45 34.02
CA PRO A 4 -17.31 19.96 33.58
C PRO A 4 -17.17 19.07 32.33
N PHE A 5 -17.93 17.98 32.28
CA PHE A 5 -17.99 17.13 31.08
C PHE A 5 -18.75 17.88 29.98
N VAL A 6 -18.01 18.30 28.94
CA VAL A 6 -18.58 18.83 27.70
C VAL A 6 -18.67 17.67 26.72
N PRO A 7 -19.86 17.31 26.20
CA PRO A 7 -20.00 16.28 25.17
C PRO A 7 -19.11 16.62 23.96
N PRO A 8 -18.47 15.65 23.30
CA PRO A 8 -17.71 15.93 22.09
C PRO A 8 -18.66 16.53 21.03
N GLU A 9 -18.37 17.75 20.59
CA GLU A 9 -19.02 18.38 19.44
C GLU A 9 -18.41 17.83 18.14
N GLU A 10 -19.11 17.99 17.01
CA GLU A 10 -18.52 17.76 15.69
C GLU A 10 -17.23 18.58 15.58
N THR A 11 -16.15 17.95 15.11
CA THR A 11 -14.84 18.60 14.94
C THR A 11 -15.05 19.92 14.20
N PRO A 12 -14.65 21.08 14.76
CA PRO A 12 -14.83 22.35 14.10
C PRO A 12 -14.26 22.28 12.68
N PRO A 13 -14.87 22.94 11.67
CA PRO A 13 -14.41 22.89 10.28
C PRO A 13 -12.97 23.38 10.09
N VAL A 14 -12.36 23.99 11.13
CA VAL A 14 -10.96 24.45 11.15
C VAL A 14 -10.00 23.49 11.88
N GLU A 15 -10.49 22.53 12.67
CA GLU A 15 -9.68 21.49 13.34
C GLU A 15 -9.70 20.15 12.60
N GLY A 16 -10.67 19.96 11.69
CA GLY A 16 -10.71 18.83 10.77
C GLY A 16 -9.86 19.12 9.54
N CYS A 17 -8.60 18.68 9.55
CA CYS A 17 -7.69 18.62 8.39
C CYS A 17 -7.60 19.93 7.57
N THR A 18 -6.53 20.72 7.76
CA THR A 18 -6.23 21.89 6.90
C THR A 18 -5.94 21.51 5.44
N SER A 19 -5.80 20.22 5.16
CA SER A 19 -5.74 19.68 3.80
C SER A 19 -7.15 19.54 3.26
N SER A 20 -7.40 20.15 2.10
CA SER A 20 -8.52 19.73 1.26
C SER A 20 -8.47 18.22 1.07
N ALA A 21 -9.64 17.56 0.98
CA ALA A 21 -9.70 16.16 0.60
C ALA A 21 -8.83 15.94 -0.64
N HIS A 22 -7.81 15.08 -0.53
CA HIS A 22 -7.02 14.73 -1.69
C HIS A 22 -7.98 14.06 -2.67
N PRO A 23 -8.05 14.49 -3.94
CA PRO A 23 -8.90 13.83 -4.91
C PRO A 23 -8.50 12.36 -4.93
N GLU A 24 -9.42 11.47 -4.60
CA GLU A 24 -9.14 10.04 -4.66
C GLU A 24 -8.77 9.69 -6.10
N ARG A 25 -7.68 8.94 -6.26
CA ARG A 25 -7.35 8.43 -7.59
C ARG A 25 -8.46 7.47 -8.00
N ALA A 26 -8.77 7.42 -9.28
CA ALA A 26 -9.66 6.40 -9.80
C ALA A 26 -9.11 5.00 -9.52
N ASP A 27 -10.00 4.10 -9.08
CA ASP A 27 -9.72 2.67 -8.91
C ASP A 27 -9.32 2.02 -10.24
N GLY A 28 -8.62 0.88 -10.17
CA GLY A 28 -8.23 0.09 -11.34
C GLY A 28 -6.87 0.48 -11.91
N GLY A 29 -6.02 1.11 -11.10
CA GLY A 29 -4.61 1.33 -11.47
C GLY A 29 -3.79 0.05 -11.31
N ILE A 30 -2.58 0.05 -11.89
CA ILE A 30 -1.64 -1.08 -11.81
C ILE A 30 -1.34 -1.54 -10.37
N TRP A 31 -1.44 -0.64 -9.41
CA TRP A 31 -1.21 -0.90 -7.99
C TRP A 31 -2.37 -1.64 -7.30
N ASP A 32 -3.55 -1.69 -7.92
CA ASP A 32 -4.72 -2.43 -7.40
C ASP A 32 -4.72 -3.90 -7.83
N HIS A 33 -3.73 -4.32 -8.64
CA HIS A 33 -3.61 -5.66 -9.17
C HIS A 33 -2.47 -6.44 -8.47
N PRO A 34 -2.69 -6.93 -7.24
CA PRO A 34 -1.63 -7.60 -6.45
C PRO A 34 -1.03 -8.80 -7.20
N MET A 35 -1.84 -9.50 -7.99
CA MET A 35 -1.41 -10.66 -8.77
C MET A 35 -0.36 -10.33 -9.83
N ILE A 36 -0.36 -9.12 -10.40
CA ILE A 36 0.66 -8.71 -11.39
C ILE A 36 2.02 -8.64 -10.69
N TRP A 37 2.07 -8.02 -9.52
CA TRP A 37 3.29 -7.86 -8.75
C TRP A 37 3.80 -9.19 -8.18
N VAL A 38 2.91 -10.02 -7.65
CA VAL A 38 3.24 -11.37 -7.18
C VAL A 38 3.82 -12.21 -8.32
N SER A 39 3.21 -12.14 -9.51
CA SER A 39 3.70 -12.87 -10.69
C SER A 39 5.09 -12.38 -11.12
N LEU A 40 5.34 -11.07 -11.08
CA LEU A 40 6.64 -10.49 -11.42
C LEU A 40 7.74 -10.95 -10.44
N ILE A 41 7.44 -10.95 -9.14
CA ILE A 41 8.37 -11.43 -8.09
C ILE A 41 8.65 -12.92 -8.29
N LEU A 42 7.61 -13.73 -8.48
CA LEU A 42 7.74 -15.17 -8.69
C LEU A 42 8.57 -15.46 -9.95
N PHE A 43 8.32 -14.75 -11.04
CA PHE A 43 9.09 -14.89 -12.27
C PHE A 43 10.57 -14.58 -12.06
N GLY A 44 10.90 -13.47 -11.40
CA GLY A 44 12.28 -13.12 -11.05
C GLY A 44 12.96 -14.18 -10.16
N ALA A 45 12.24 -14.71 -9.17
CA ALA A 45 12.73 -15.77 -8.29
C ALA A 45 13.00 -17.07 -9.07
N VAL A 46 12.13 -17.44 -10.01
CA VAL A 46 12.32 -18.61 -10.89
C VAL A 46 13.56 -18.43 -11.76
N LEU A 47 13.75 -17.26 -12.39
CA LEU A 47 14.95 -17.00 -13.18
C LEU A 47 16.23 -17.07 -12.36
N GLY A 48 16.22 -16.49 -11.16
CA GLY A 48 17.34 -16.57 -10.22
C GLY A 48 17.63 -18.01 -9.80
N GLY A 49 16.61 -18.78 -9.43
CA GLY A 49 16.74 -20.19 -9.09
C GLY A 49 17.28 -21.03 -10.23
N LEU A 50 16.78 -20.81 -11.45
CA LEU A 50 17.26 -21.49 -12.66
C LEU A 50 18.72 -21.18 -12.96
N PHE A 51 19.16 -19.93 -12.79
CA PHE A 51 20.57 -19.58 -12.94
C PHE A 51 21.48 -20.43 -12.04
N PHE A 52 21.14 -20.56 -10.75
CA PHE A 52 21.92 -21.40 -9.84
C PHE A 52 21.80 -22.89 -10.17
N LEU A 53 20.61 -23.35 -10.57
CA LEU A 53 20.38 -24.72 -11.00
C LEU A 53 21.32 -25.09 -12.17
N PHE A 54 21.30 -24.30 -13.25
CA PHE A 54 22.19 -24.50 -14.40
C PHE A 54 23.66 -24.41 -14.00
N ARG A 55 24.01 -23.43 -13.16
CA ARG A 55 25.38 -23.24 -12.66
C ARG A 55 25.91 -24.43 -11.85
N ILE A 56 25.05 -25.13 -11.10
CA ILE A 56 25.41 -26.30 -10.32
C ILE A 56 25.55 -27.54 -11.20
N PHE A 57 24.61 -27.74 -12.15
CA PHE A 57 24.60 -28.93 -13.00
C PHE A 57 25.51 -28.84 -14.24
N GLY A 58 26.16 -27.70 -14.46
CA GLY A 58 27.23 -27.57 -15.47
C GLY A 58 26.73 -27.50 -16.91
N PHE A 59 25.48 -27.06 -17.11
CA PHE A 59 24.98 -26.65 -18.42
C PHE A 59 25.36 -25.20 -18.73
#